data_AF-A0A9E1IN68-F1
#
_entry.id   AF-A0A9E1IN68-F1
#
_cell.length_a   1.000
_cell.length_b   1.000
_cell.length_c   1.000
_cell.angle_alpha   90.00
_cell.angle_beta   90.00
_cell.angle_gamma   90.00
#
_symmetry.space_group_name_H-M   'P 1'
#
loop_
_entity.id
_entity.type
_entity.pdbx_description
1 polymer ?
#
loop_
_entity_poly.entity_id
_entity_poly.type
_entity_poly.pdbx_seq_one_letter_code
_entity_poly.pdbx_strand_id
1 'polypeptide(L)'
;MNLKQKLEEEIFPRISKPSRYLGNEVNVIHKDPAHVDIRLALIFPDLYDLGLGNLGLHILYARQRDLPWLALERCYSPALDMEEQLRQHDLPLFALESKDPLGEFDGLGFTLQSELTYTNILNCIDLAGLPLRSVDRDGSHPLLFAGGPSAFNPEPLAPFLDFFLIGDGEEAIVDIATVMRQTKGSPRQVQLEALADIEGVYVPVLVPFEELPDGRIVPVEGGPRVRRRIVKDLDLAPFPSEMILPFTQQV
;
A
#
# COMPACT_ATOMS: atom_id res chain seq x y z
N MET A 1 8.64 -20.25 -17.06
CA MET A 1 7.66 -19.21 -17.41
C MET A 1 7.66 -18.20 -16.29
N ASN A 2 7.82 -16.90 -16.56
CA ASN A 2 7.74 -15.87 -15.51
C ASN A 2 6.27 -15.65 -15.10
N LEU A 3 6.04 -14.98 -13.97
CA LEU A 3 4.68 -14.80 -13.43
C LEU A 3 3.74 -14.13 -14.46
N LYS A 4 4.22 -13.09 -15.13
CA LYS A 4 3.48 -12.40 -16.20
C LYS A 4 2.97 -13.34 -17.29
N GLN A 5 3.84 -14.17 -17.86
CA GLN A 5 3.46 -15.12 -18.90
C GLN A 5 2.41 -16.11 -18.40
N LYS A 6 2.57 -16.62 -17.16
CA LYS A 6 1.59 -17.54 -16.57
C LYS A 6 0.23 -16.87 -16.39
N LEU A 7 0.21 -15.63 -15.94
CA LEU A 7 -1.02 -14.85 -15.80
C LEU A 7 -1.72 -14.67 -17.15
N GLU A 8 -0.98 -14.25 -18.18
CA GLU A 8 -1.54 -13.95 -19.50
C GLU A 8 -2.01 -15.21 -20.26
N GLU A 9 -1.25 -16.30 -20.20
CA GLU A 9 -1.51 -17.51 -20.99
C GLU A 9 -2.45 -18.50 -20.30
N GLU A 10 -2.40 -18.60 -18.96
CA GLU A 10 -3.14 -19.63 -18.22
C GLU A 10 -4.29 -19.07 -17.37
N ILE A 11 -4.12 -17.89 -16.75
CA ILE A 11 -5.06 -17.36 -15.76
C ILE A 11 -6.10 -16.43 -16.38
N PHE A 12 -5.67 -15.42 -17.12
CA PHE A 12 -6.55 -14.41 -17.73
C PHE A 12 -7.64 -14.99 -18.64
N PRO A 13 -7.39 -16.07 -19.42
CA PRO A 13 -8.45 -16.71 -20.21
C PRO A 13 -9.54 -17.38 -19.38
N ARG A 14 -9.33 -17.58 -18.07
CA ARG A 14 -10.24 -18.32 -17.18
C ARG A 14 -11.08 -17.41 -16.28
N ILE A 15 -10.89 -16.10 -16.34
CA ILE A 15 -11.59 -15.12 -15.50
C ILE A 15 -12.51 -14.22 -16.34
N SER A 16 -13.50 -13.64 -15.67
CA SER A 16 -14.57 -12.87 -16.32
C SER A 16 -14.11 -11.52 -16.89
N LYS A 17 -13.18 -10.83 -16.20
CA LYS A 17 -12.72 -9.49 -16.56
C LYS A 17 -11.19 -9.37 -16.46
N PRO A 18 -10.43 -9.97 -17.40
CA PRO A 18 -8.97 -9.89 -17.42
C PRO A 18 -8.44 -8.46 -17.60
N SER A 19 -9.26 -7.57 -18.17
CA SER A 19 -8.94 -6.15 -18.36
C SER A 19 -8.57 -5.42 -17.06
N ARG A 20 -9.07 -5.87 -15.90
CA ARG A 20 -8.73 -5.34 -14.56
C ARG A 20 -7.26 -5.54 -14.20
N TYR A 21 -6.59 -6.47 -14.86
CA TYR A 21 -5.27 -6.95 -14.47
C TYR A 21 -4.21 -6.70 -15.54
N LEU A 22 -4.50 -5.94 -16.60
CA LEU A 22 -3.56 -5.74 -17.72
C LEU A 22 -2.39 -4.82 -17.37
N GLY A 23 -2.64 -3.71 -16.68
CA GLY A 23 -1.58 -2.81 -16.19
C GLY A 23 -0.80 -2.04 -17.25
N ASN A 24 -1.40 -1.85 -18.42
CA ASN A 24 -0.82 -1.15 -19.56
C ASN A 24 -1.70 0.03 -20.00
N GLU A 25 -2.45 0.61 -19.07
CA GLU A 25 -3.35 1.76 -19.30
C GLU A 25 -2.59 2.98 -19.84
N VAL A 26 -3.33 3.93 -20.44
CA VAL A 26 -2.72 5.18 -20.90
C VAL A 26 -2.20 5.95 -19.69
N ASN A 27 -1.00 6.53 -19.83
CA ASN A 27 -0.24 7.25 -18.80
C ASN A 27 0.31 6.38 -17.66
N VAL A 28 0.30 5.05 -17.79
CA VAL A 28 1.10 4.19 -16.91
C VAL A 28 2.58 4.58 -16.98
N ILE A 29 3.20 4.65 -15.81
CA ILE A 29 4.62 4.92 -15.65
C ILE A 29 5.34 3.59 -15.49
N HIS A 30 6.18 3.24 -16.47
CA HIS A 30 7.15 2.15 -16.34
C HIS A 30 8.52 2.73 -16.01
N LYS A 31 9.08 2.35 -14.87
CA LYS A 31 10.44 2.71 -14.47
C LYS A 31 11.42 1.64 -14.94
N ASP A 32 12.65 2.06 -15.26
CA ASP A 32 13.76 1.14 -15.47
C ASP A 32 14.24 0.63 -14.10
N PRO A 33 14.14 -0.68 -13.80
CA PRO A 33 14.55 -1.24 -12.51
C PRO A 33 16.01 -0.93 -12.14
N ALA A 34 16.89 -0.69 -13.11
CA ALA A 34 18.29 -0.35 -12.86
C ALA A 34 18.48 1.01 -12.16
N HIS A 35 17.47 1.88 -12.22
CA HIS A 35 17.49 3.22 -11.63
C HIS A 35 16.59 3.36 -10.39
N VAL A 36 15.91 2.28 -9.98
CA VAL A 36 14.96 2.28 -8.87
C VAL A 36 15.63 1.77 -7.60
N ASP A 37 15.62 2.61 -6.56
CA ASP A 37 16.21 2.27 -5.26
C ASP A 37 15.16 1.73 -4.28
N ILE A 38 13.91 2.18 -4.39
CA ILE A 38 12.80 1.78 -3.54
C ILE A 38 11.52 1.54 -4.37
N ARG A 39 10.83 0.44 -4.08
CA ARG A 39 9.57 0.04 -4.72
C ARG A 39 8.47 -0.05 -3.69
N LEU A 40 7.39 0.72 -3.88
CA LEU A 40 6.19 0.64 -3.04
C LEU A 40 4.98 0.24 -3.88
N ALA A 41 4.14 -0.63 -3.36
CA ALA A 41 2.84 -0.92 -3.94
C ALA A 41 1.76 -0.08 -3.26
N LEU A 42 0.98 0.67 -4.03
CA LEU A 42 -0.20 1.39 -3.59
C LEU A 42 -1.42 0.49 -3.84
N ILE A 43 -1.95 -0.06 -2.76
CA ILE A 43 -2.98 -1.08 -2.78
C ILE A 43 -4.33 -0.45 -2.46
N PHE A 44 -5.27 -0.55 -3.39
CA PHE A 44 -6.67 -0.26 -3.11
C PHE A 44 -7.36 -1.57 -2.69
N PRO A 45 -7.89 -1.67 -1.46
CA PRO A 45 -8.43 -2.93 -0.92
C PRO A 45 -9.85 -3.24 -1.44
N ASP A 46 -10.08 -3.02 -2.72
CA ASP A 46 -11.31 -3.36 -3.43
C ASP A 46 -11.00 -3.56 -4.92
N LEU A 47 -12.02 -3.89 -5.70
CA LEU A 47 -11.92 -4.12 -7.13
C LEU A 47 -11.33 -2.90 -7.86
N TYR A 48 -10.55 -3.21 -8.90
CA TYR A 48 -9.98 -2.26 -9.85
C TYR A 48 -10.98 -1.18 -10.31
N ASP A 49 -12.20 -1.59 -10.70
CA ASP A 49 -13.22 -0.68 -11.22
C ASP A 49 -13.61 0.42 -10.20
N LEU A 50 -13.62 0.08 -8.91
CA LEU A 50 -13.91 1.02 -7.82
C LEU A 50 -12.70 1.87 -7.48
N GLY A 51 -11.51 1.26 -7.46
CA GLY A 51 -10.26 1.96 -7.18
C GLY A 51 -9.87 2.97 -8.27
N LEU A 52 -10.33 2.81 -9.50
CA LEU A 52 -10.18 3.79 -10.57
C LEU A 52 -10.81 5.15 -10.22
N GLY A 53 -11.87 5.17 -9.42
CA GLY A 53 -12.52 6.39 -8.94
C GLY A 53 -11.78 7.07 -7.79
N ASN A 54 -10.73 6.47 -7.26
CA ASN A 54 -9.98 7.02 -6.13
C ASN A 54 -8.94 8.05 -6.59
N LEU A 55 -9.31 9.33 -6.59
CA LEU A 55 -8.41 10.41 -6.95
C LEU A 55 -7.13 10.44 -6.11
N GLY A 56 -7.24 10.17 -4.80
CA GLY A 56 -6.08 10.13 -3.89
C GLY A 56 -5.01 9.15 -4.37
N LEU A 57 -5.39 7.93 -4.75
CA LEU A 57 -4.49 6.92 -5.30
C LEU A 57 -3.75 7.43 -6.55
N HIS A 58 -4.46 8.10 -7.46
CA HIS A 58 -3.84 8.68 -8.67
C HIS A 58 -2.86 9.81 -8.35
N ILE A 59 -3.19 10.67 -7.37
CA ILE A 59 -2.29 11.74 -6.92
C ILE A 59 -1.02 11.14 -6.33
N LEU A 60 -1.15 10.15 -5.43
CA LEU A 60 0.00 9.45 -4.84
C LEU A 60 0.85 8.78 -5.92
N TYR A 61 0.22 8.01 -6.82
CA TYR A 61 0.90 7.32 -7.92
C TYR A 61 1.69 8.28 -8.82
N ALA A 62 1.13 9.46 -9.12
CA ALA A 62 1.78 10.45 -9.97
C ALA A 62 3.03 11.08 -9.34
N ARG A 63 3.20 11.04 -8.00
CA ARG A 63 4.38 11.59 -7.31
C ARG A 63 5.69 10.96 -7.78
N GLN A 64 5.66 9.73 -8.28
CA GLN A 64 6.86 9.05 -8.77
C GLN A 64 7.41 9.66 -10.07
N ARG A 65 6.64 10.44 -10.82
CA ARG A 65 7.00 10.89 -12.17
C ARG A 65 8.37 11.55 -12.22
N ASP A 66 8.61 12.48 -11.30
CA ASP A 66 9.83 13.27 -11.22
C ASP A 66 10.91 12.64 -10.32
N LEU A 67 10.66 11.41 -9.84
CA LEU A 67 11.54 10.68 -8.93
C LEU A 67 12.02 9.40 -9.64
N PRO A 68 13.18 9.41 -10.33
CA PRO A 68 13.67 8.22 -11.06
C PRO A 68 13.98 7.04 -10.12
N TRP A 69 14.33 7.33 -8.87
CA TRP A 69 14.69 6.35 -7.85
C TRP A 69 13.49 5.68 -7.14
N LEU A 70 12.27 6.18 -7.37
CA LEU A 70 11.05 5.68 -6.74
C LEU A 70 10.16 5.01 -7.79
N ALA A 71 9.77 3.77 -7.54
CA ALA A 71 8.67 3.13 -8.25
C ALA A 71 7.45 3.01 -7.32
N LEU A 72 6.33 3.56 -7.76
CA LEU A 72 5.02 3.35 -7.15
C LEU A 72 4.20 2.51 -8.13
N GLU A 73 3.82 1.31 -7.72
CA GLU A 73 2.99 0.41 -8.55
C GLU A 73 1.64 0.21 -7.90
N ARG A 74 0.60 0.00 -8.70
CA ARG A 74 -0.77 -0.16 -8.20
C ARG A 74 -1.05 -1.63 -7.95
N CYS A 75 -1.90 -1.90 -6.96
CA CYS A 75 -2.52 -3.21 -6.80
C CYS A 75 -3.94 -3.04 -6.30
N TYR A 76 -4.78 -4.03 -6.58
CA TYR A 76 -6.20 -4.04 -6.23
C TYR A 76 -6.54 -5.41 -5.67
N SER A 77 -7.54 -5.48 -4.80
CA SER A 77 -8.05 -6.77 -4.37
C SER A 77 -8.57 -7.55 -5.58
N PRO A 78 -8.19 -8.84 -5.73
CA PRO A 78 -8.66 -9.65 -6.83
C PRO A 78 -10.17 -9.87 -6.73
N ALA A 79 -10.83 -10.02 -7.87
CA ALA A 79 -12.20 -10.53 -7.91
C ALA A 79 -12.20 -12.01 -7.51
N LEU A 80 -13.36 -12.53 -7.10
CA LEU A 80 -13.47 -13.90 -6.57
C LEU A 80 -12.94 -14.97 -7.55
N ASP A 81 -13.21 -14.82 -8.84
CA ASP A 81 -12.73 -15.73 -9.89
C ASP A 81 -11.20 -15.65 -10.07
N MET A 82 -10.64 -14.43 -9.99
CA MET A 82 -9.20 -14.22 -10.02
C MET A 82 -8.51 -14.77 -8.76
N GLU A 83 -9.07 -14.52 -7.58
CA GLU A 83 -8.56 -15.08 -6.32
C GLU A 83 -8.53 -16.61 -6.36
N GLU A 84 -9.62 -17.23 -6.80
CA GLU A 84 -9.71 -18.67 -6.95
C GLU A 84 -8.59 -19.20 -7.86
N GLN A 85 -8.35 -18.55 -9.01
CA GLN A 85 -7.26 -18.94 -9.90
C GLN A 85 -5.87 -18.77 -9.25
N LEU A 86 -5.63 -17.67 -8.52
CA LEU A 86 -4.36 -17.44 -7.81
C LEU A 86 -4.11 -18.54 -6.78
N ARG A 87 -5.09 -18.84 -5.93
CA ARG A 87 -4.99 -19.88 -4.90
C ARG A 87 -4.82 -21.28 -5.49
N GLN A 88 -5.57 -21.62 -6.54
CA GLN A 88 -5.49 -22.93 -7.20
C GLN A 88 -4.11 -23.20 -7.82
N HIS A 89 -3.42 -22.15 -8.27
CA HIS A 89 -2.13 -22.26 -8.97
C HIS A 89 -0.93 -21.85 -8.11
N ASP A 90 -1.15 -21.60 -6.81
CA ASP A 90 -0.15 -21.14 -5.84
C ASP A 90 0.61 -19.90 -6.34
N LEU A 91 -0.15 -18.91 -6.83
CA LEU A 91 0.38 -17.66 -7.37
C LEU A 91 0.18 -16.52 -6.38
N PRO A 92 1.21 -15.70 -6.14
CA PRO A 92 1.09 -14.58 -5.23
C PRO A 92 0.26 -13.45 -5.85
N LEU A 93 -0.30 -12.61 -4.98
CA LEU A 93 -0.79 -11.29 -5.39
C LEU A 93 0.37 -10.48 -5.98
N PHE A 94 0.08 -9.73 -7.03
CA PHE A 94 1.10 -9.07 -7.85
C PHE A 94 0.77 -7.59 -8.12
N ALA A 95 1.80 -6.82 -8.43
CA ALA A 95 1.67 -5.43 -8.85
C ALA A 95 1.14 -5.31 -10.29
N LEU A 96 0.31 -4.31 -10.53
CA LEU A 96 -0.40 -4.17 -11.79
C LEU A 96 0.56 -3.83 -12.94
N GLU A 97 1.56 -2.97 -12.76
CA GLU A 97 2.46 -2.56 -13.84
C GLU A 97 3.49 -3.64 -14.19
N SER A 98 4.27 -4.11 -13.22
CA SER A 98 5.35 -5.09 -13.45
C SER A 98 4.87 -6.54 -13.54
N LYS A 99 3.76 -6.88 -12.88
CA LYS A 99 3.36 -8.25 -12.52
C LYS A 99 4.30 -8.93 -11.52
N ASP A 100 5.15 -8.19 -10.83
CA ASP A 100 6.01 -8.78 -9.81
C ASP A 100 5.20 -9.11 -8.55
N PRO A 101 5.53 -10.19 -7.83
CA PRO A 101 4.92 -10.52 -6.55
C PRO A 101 5.04 -9.38 -5.53
N LEU A 102 3.97 -9.12 -4.77
CA LEU A 102 3.98 -8.05 -3.77
C LEU A 102 5.00 -8.30 -2.64
N GLY A 103 5.36 -9.56 -2.36
CA GLY A 103 6.40 -9.89 -1.39
C GLY A 103 7.81 -9.38 -1.76
N GLU A 104 8.04 -8.99 -3.02
CA GLU A 104 9.34 -8.47 -3.50
C GLU A 104 9.46 -6.94 -3.39
N PHE A 105 8.43 -6.26 -2.91
CA PHE A 105 8.43 -4.80 -2.73
C PHE A 105 9.09 -4.41 -1.41
N ASP A 106 9.52 -3.16 -1.30
CA ASP A 106 10.06 -2.62 -0.04
C ASP A 106 8.92 -2.22 0.92
N GLY A 107 7.76 -1.84 0.38
CA GLY A 107 6.58 -1.54 1.17
C GLY A 107 5.25 -1.66 0.44
N LEU A 108 4.20 -1.94 1.20
CA LEU A 108 2.83 -2.13 0.73
C LEU A 108 1.91 -1.14 1.47
N GLY A 109 1.42 -0.13 0.75
CA GLY A 109 0.58 0.94 1.27
C GLY A 109 -0.89 0.76 0.92
N PHE A 110 -1.75 0.57 1.91
CA PHE A 110 -3.18 0.36 1.73
C PHE A 110 -3.99 1.67 1.88
N THR A 111 -4.93 1.88 0.97
CA THR A 111 -5.89 3.00 1.06
C THR A 111 -7.12 2.60 1.86
N LEU A 112 -7.30 3.17 3.06
CA LEU A 112 -8.44 2.94 3.97
C LEU A 112 -9.58 3.93 3.70
N GLN A 113 -10.45 3.60 2.73
CA GLN A 113 -11.66 4.39 2.46
C GLN A 113 -12.81 4.10 3.43
N SER A 114 -12.91 2.86 3.91
CA SER A 114 -13.95 2.40 4.83
C SER A 114 -13.48 1.15 5.58
N GLU A 115 -14.03 0.94 6.77
CA GLU A 115 -13.81 -0.25 7.60
C GLU A 115 -14.33 -1.54 6.93
N LEU A 116 -15.26 -1.42 5.97
CA LEU A 116 -15.82 -2.57 5.25
C LEU A 116 -14.80 -3.32 4.39
N THR A 117 -13.67 -2.70 4.06
CA THR A 117 -12.62 -3.32 3.23
C THR A 117 -11.48 -3.92 4.05
N TYR A 118 -11.55 -3.91 5.38
CA TYR A 118 -10.45 -4.41 6.22
C TYR A 118 -10.17 -5.90 6.00
N THR A 119 -11.20 -6.71 5.78
CA THR A 119 -11.02 -8.13 5.43
C THR A 119 -10.32 -8.31 4.09
N ASN A 120 -10.53 -7.39 3.14
CA ASN A 120 -9.84 -7.42 1.85
C ASN A 120 -8.34 -7.11 2.01
N ILE A 121 -7.97 -6.23 2.95
CA ILE A 121 -6.57 -5.99 3.29
C ILE A 121 -5.92 -7.29 3.79
N LEU A 122 -6.56 -7.98 4.74
CA LEU A 122 -6.05 -9.25 5.26
C LEU A 122 -5.93 -10.30 4.15
N ASN A 123 -6.92 -10.38 3.25
CA ASN A 123 -6.88 -11.25 2.08
C ASN A 123 -5.70 -10.91 1.14
N CYS A 124 -5.43 -9.62 0.90
CA CYS A 124 -4.29 -9.19 0.09
C CYS A 124 -2.94 -9.57 0.73
N ILE A 125 -2.82 -9.45 2.06
CA ILE A 125 -1.61 -9.85 2.79
C ILE A 125 -1.40 -11.37 2.68
N ASP A 126 -2.46 -12.16 2.89
CA ASP A 126 -2.45 -13.62 2.77
C ASP A 126 -2.08 -14.06 1.34
N LEU A 127 -2.72 -13.48 0.32
CA LEU A 127 -2.41 -13.77 -1.09
C LEU A 127 -1.02 -13.31 -1.51
N ALA A 128 -0.45 -12.30 -0.86
CA ALA A 128 0.94 -11.91 -1.09
C ALA A 128 1.95 -12.90 -0.47
N GLY A 129 1.47 -13.92 0.25
CA GLY A 129 2.30 -14.92 0.94
C GLY A 129 2.99 -14.36 2.19
N LEU A 130 2.43 -13.31 2.80
CA LEU A 130 3.03 -12.62 3.94
C LEU A 130 2.36 -13.06 5.26
N PRO A 131 3.11 -13.12 6.38
CA PRO A 131 2.51 -13.30 7.70
C PRO A 131 1.47 -12.20 7.98
N LEU A 132 0.27 -12.62 8.41
CA LEU A 132 -0.83 -11.69 8.65
C LEU A 132 -0.51 -10.66 9.73
N ARG A 133 0.06 -11.10 10.86
CA ARG A 133 0.36 -10.20 11.97
C ARG A 133 1.69 -9.52 11.78
N SER A 134 1.77 -8.25 12.15
CA SER A 134 3.01 -7.46 12.07
C SER A 134 4.13 -8.05 12.92
N VAL A 135 3.81 -8.64 14.07
CA VAL A 135 4.77 -9.27 14.98
C VAL A 135 5.44 -10.53 14.40
N ASP A 136 4.82 -11.15 13.39
CA ASP A 136 5.35 -12.36 12.74
C ASP A 136 6.22 -12.00 11.51
N ARG A 137 6.37 -10.70 11.19
CA ARG A 137 7.15 -10.20 10.05
C ARG A 137 8.53 -9.72 10.50
N ASP A 138 9.54 -10.06 9.72
CA ASP A 138 10.94 -9.72 9.99
C ASP A 138 11.55 -8.82 8.88
N GLY A 139 12.88 -8.77 8.80
CA GLY A 139 13.59 -7.96 7.80
C GLY A 139 13.52 -8.47 6.36
N SER A 140 13.03 -9.69 6.10
CA SER A 140 12.83 -10.19 4.73
C SER A 140 11.45 -9.84 4.16
N HIS A 141 10.57 -9.22 4.95
CA HIS A 141 9.21 -8.88 4.56
C HIS A 141 9.07 -7.36 4.34
N PRO A 142 8.23 -6.91 3.39
CA PRO A 142 7.93 -5.49 3.21
C PRO A 142 7.41 -4.82 4.49
N LEU A 143 7.57 -3.50 4.56
CA LEU A 143 6.80 -2.69 5.50
C LEU A 143 5.37 -2.51 4.97
N LEU A 144 4.38 -2.86 5.78
CA LEU A 144 2.96 -2.71 5.46
C LEU A 144 2.44 -1.48 6.18
N PHE A 145 1.81 -0.59 5.44
CA PHE A 145 1.29 0.65 5.97
C PHE A 145 -0.06 1.00 5.38
N ALA A 146 -0.73 1.97 5.97
CA ALA A 146 -2.02 2.41 5.49
C ALA A 146 -2.23 3.91 5.66
N GLY A 147 -3.07 4.50 4.81
CA GLY A 147 -3.51 5.89 4.93
C GLY A 147 -4.95 6.04 4.46
N GLY A 148 -5.45 7.28 4.41
CA GLY A 148 -6.83 7.58 3.99
C GLY A 148 -7.79 7.84 5.17
N PRO A 149 -9.06 8.15 4.88
CA PRO A 149 -10.00 8.67 5.89
C PRO A 149 -10.20 7.78 7.12
N SER A 150 -10.19 6.45 6.98
CA SER A 150 -10.36 5.56 8.14
C SER A 150 -9.06 5.37 8.96
N ALA A 151 -7.91 5.89 8.51
CA ALA A 151 -6.65 5.82 9.27
C ALA A 151 -6.67 6.66 10.56
N PHE A 152 -7.67 7.53 10.76
CA PHE A 152 -7.89 8.24 12.02
C PHE A 152 -8.24 7.30 13.19
N ASN A 153 -8.66 6.06 12.91
CA ASN A 153 -8.90 5.01 13.91
C ASN A 153 -8.05 3.77 13.57
N PRO A 154 -6.72 3.80 13.78
CA PRO A 154 -5.81 2.77 13.27
C PRO A 154 -5.83 1.45 14.06
N GLU A 155 -6.24 1.48 15.34
CA GLU A 155 -6.15 0.35 16.27
C GLU A 155 -6.77 -0.98 15.79
N PRO A 156 -7.92 -1.01 15.10
CA PRO A 156 -8.47 -2.26 14.58
C PRO A 156 -7.53 -2.99 13.59
N LEU A 157 -6.66 -2.25 12.89
CA LEU A 157 -5.68 -2.79 11.95
C LEU A 157 -4.24 -2.82 12.49
N ALA A 158 -3.98 -2.21 13.64
CA ALA A 158 -2.65 -2.13 14.25
C ALA A 158 -1.95 -3.51 14.43
N PRO A 159 -2.65 -4.62 14.75
CA PRO A 159 -2.02 -5.93 14.82
C PRO A 159 -1.48 -6.48 13.48
N PHE A 160 -1.89 -5.88 12.34
CA PHE A 160 -1.61 -6.40 10.99
C PHE A 160 -0.70 -5.49 10.18
N LEU A 161 -0.63 -4.19 10.50
CA LEU A 161 0.16 -3.19 9.78
C LEU A 161 1.28 -2.62 10.67
N ASP A 162 2.38 -2.17 10.06
CA ASP A 162 3.53 -1.63 10.81
C ASP A 162 3.39 -0.15 11.14
N PHE A 163 2.77 0.63 10.26
CA PHE A 163 2.52 2.04 10.50
C PHE A 163 1.33 2.58 9.70
N PHE A 164 0.84 3.74 10.11
CA PHE A 164 -0.29 4.42 9.50
C PHE A 164 0.09 5.86 9.22
N LEU A 165 -0.40 6.41 8.12
CA LEU A 165 -0.38 7.83 7.87
C LEU A 165 -1.74 8.44 8.23
N ILE A 166 -1.74 9.34 9.21
CA ILE A 166 -2.90 10.10 9.66
C ILE A 166 -2.84 11.50 9.06
N GLY A 167 -3.76 11.77 8.12
CA GLY A 167 -3.85 13.04 7.41
C GLY A 167 -3.49 12.91 5.94
N ASP A 168 -3.00 14.00 5.36
CA ASP A 168 -2.78 14.14 3.92
C ASP A 168 -1.52 13.41 3.43
N GLY A 169 -1.63 12.71 2.31
CA GLY A 169 -0.63 11.74 1.81
C GLY A 169 0.25 12.22 0.67
N GLU A 170 -0.12 13.31 0.02
CA GLU A 170 0.43 13.80 -1.24
C GLU A 170 1.92 14.13 -1.14
N GLU A 171 2.32 14.73 -0.02
CA GLU A 171 3.73 14.96 0.31
C GLU A 171 4.32 13.79 1.11
N ALA A 172 3.56 13.25 2.05
CA ALA A 172 4.03 12.25 2.99
C ALA A 172 4.52 10.96 2.32
N ILE A 173 3.92 10.55 1.19
CA ILE A 173 4.39 9.36 0.46
C ILE A 173 5.84 9.51 -0.02
N VAL A 174 6.26 10.73 -0.38
CA VAL A 174 7.64 11.00 -0.81
C VAL A 174 8.58 11.00 0.40
N ASP A 175 8.14 11.55 1.54
CA ASP A 175 8.90 11.52 2.79
C ASP A 175 9.10 10.07 3.28
N ILE A 176 8.02 9.28 3.29
CA ILE A 176 8.03 7.85 3.63
C ILE A 176 8.98 7.09 2.72
N ALA A 177 8.84 7.25 1.40
CA ALA A 177 9.73 6.61 0.43
C ALA A 177 11.20 7.01 0.62
N THR A 178 11.46 8.28 0.97
CA THR A 178 12.81 8.79 1.24
C THR A 178 13.41 8.15 2.48
N VAL A 179 12.66 8.08 3.58
CA VAL A 179 13.12 7.44 4.83
C VAL A 179 13.33 5.94 4.63
N MET A 180 12.40 5.25 3.96
CA MET A 180 12.56 3.83 3.62
C MET A 180 13.78 3.58 2.74
N ARG A 181 14.05 4.46 1.76
CA ARG A 181 15.26 4.40 0.94
C ARG A 181 16.53 4.57 1.77
N GLN A 182 16.56 5.54 2.69
CA GLN A 182 17.74 5.82 3.53
C GLN A 182 18.02 4.72 4.55
N THR A 183 16.97 4.05 5.03
CA THR A 183 17.07 3.02 6.06
C THR A 183 17.01 1.60 5.49
N LYS A 184 16.96 1.44 4.16
CA LYS A 184 16.92 0.14 3.49
C LYS A 184 18.08 -0.75 3.93
N GLY A 185 17.76 -1.98 4.34
CA GLY A 185 18.72 -2.94 4.89
C GLY A 185 19.05 -2.76 6.37
N SER A 186 18.55 -1.70 7.03
CA SER A 186 18.63 -1.55 8.49
C SER A 186 17.63 -2.48 9.18
N PRO A 187 17.82 -2.79 10.48
CA PRO A 187 16.84 -3.53 11.26
C PRO A 187 15.45 -2.89 11.17
N ARG A 188 14.39 -3.70 11.07
CA ARG A 188 12.99 -3.25 10.95
C ARG A 188 12.63 -2.18 11.98
N GLN A 189 13.04 -2.40 13.24
CA GLN A 189 12.84 -1.46 14.34
C GLN A 189 13.43 -0.06 14.06
N VAL A 190 14.64 0.01 13.49
CA VAL A 190 15.30 1.28 13.14
C VAL A 190 14.56 1.99 12.01
N GLN A 191 14.04 1.24 11.03
CA GLN A 191 13.23 1.81 9.96
C GLN A 191 11.94 2.42 10.52
N LEU A 192 11.26 1.71 11.44
CA LEU A 192 10.03 2.16 12.08
C LEU A 192 10.24 3.38 12.98
N GLU A 193 11.33 3.43 13.74
CA GLU A 193 11.70 4.60 14.53
C GLU A 193 11.94 5.83 13.64
N ALA A 194 12.67 5.68 12.54
CA ALA A 194 12.90 6.78 11.59
C ALA A 194 11.61 7.24 10.90
N LEU A 195 10.68 6.32 10.62
CA LEU A 195 9.37 6.66 10.05
C LEU A 195 8.48 7.42 11.04
N ALA A 196 8.58 7.13 12.33
CA ALA A 196 7.81 7.80 13.38
C ALA A 196 8.15 9.29 13.53
N ASP A 197 9.31 9.74 13.02
CA ASP A 197 9.69 11.16 13.00
C ASP A 197 8.93 11.96 11.91
N ILE A 198 8.26 11.29 10.97
CA ILE A 198 7.44 11.94 9.94
C ILE A 198 6.11 12.38 10.55
N GLU A 199 5.75 13.66 10.38
CA GLU A 199 4.46 14.17 10.83
C GLU A 199 3.30 13.38 10.18
N GLY A 200 2.34 12.95 11.01
CA GLY A 200 1.22 12.11 10.61
C GLY A 200 1.48 10.61 10.72
N VAL A 201 2.74 10.16 10.85
CA VAL A 201 3.02 8.73 10.94
C VAL A 201 2.76 8.22 12.36
N TYR A 202 1.91 7.21 12.47
CA TYR A 202 1.62 6.45 13.67
C TYR A 202 2.20 5.04 13.55
N VAL A 203 3.07 4.66 14.49
CA VAL A 203 3.71 3.34 14.53
C VAL A 203 3.22 2.61 15.79
N PRO A 204 2.30 1.62 15.68
CA PRO A 204 1.67 1.01 16.86
C PRO A 204 2.66 0.42 17.87
N VAL A 205 3.72 -0.25 17.40
CA VAL A 205 4.71 -0.88 18.29
C VAL A 205 5.52 0.14 19.12
N LEU A 206 5.54 1.41 18.72
CA LEU A 206 6.23 2.48 19.45
C LEU A 206 5.30 3.24 20.41
N VAL A 207 4.00 2.95 20.40
CA VAL A 207 3.02 3.65 21.23
C VAL A 207 2.54 2.73 22.35
N PRO A 208 3.04 2.92 23.59
CA PRO A 208 2.63 2.09 24.71
C PRO A 208 1.21 2.44 25.16
N PHE A 209 0.47 1.41 25.57
CA PHE A 209 -0.87 1.52 26.13
C PHE A 209 -1.00 0.73 27.43
N GLU A 210 -1.99 1.09 28.23
CA GLU A 210 -2.36 0.40 29.46
C GLU A 210 -3.77 -0.17 29.31
N GLU A 211 -3.97 -1.40 29.79
CA GLU A 211 -5.30 -1.97 29.95
C GLU A 211 -5.81 -1.63 31.36
N LEU A 212 -6.90 -0.88 31.43
CA LEU A 212 -7.57 -0.53 32.67
C LEU A 212 -8.32 -1.75 33.26
N PRO A 213 -8.64 -1.76 34.57
CA PRO A 213 -9.35 -2.87 35.20
C PRO A 213 -10.72 -3.22 34.59
N ASP A 214 -11.31 -2.31 33.81
CA ASP A 214 -12.58 -2.50 33.08
C ASP A 214 -12.39 -2.97 31.63
N GLY A 215 -11.16 -3.32 31.23
CA GLY A 215 -10.79 -3.82 29.90
C GLY A 215 -10.60 -2.73 28.85
N ARG A 216 -10.74 -1.43 29.20
CA ARG A 216 -10.43 -0.34 28.26
C ARG A 216 -8.93 -0.22 28.06
N ILE A 217 -8.52 -0.07 26.80
CA ILE A 217 -7.14 0.27 26.44
C ILE A 217 -7.02 1.78 26.35
N VAL A 218 -6.05 2.35 27.06
CA VAL A 218 -5.76 3.79 27.06
C VAL A 218 -4.28 4.04 26.77
N PRO A 219 -3.93 5.13 26.06
CA PRO A 219 -2.54 5.48 25.86
C PRO A 219 -1.87 5.84 27.20
N VAL A 220 -0.60 5.47 27.36
CA VAL A 220 0.20 5.85 28.54
C VAL A 220 0.31 7.38 28.63
N GLU A 221 0.17 7.94 29.83
CA GLU A 221 0.33 9.37 30.06
C GLU A 221 1.75 9.83 29.70
N GLY A 222 1.86 10.90 28.90
CA GLY A 222 3.15 11.37 28.39
C GLY A 222 3.73 10.58 27.21
N GLY A 223 2.99 9.60 26.69
CA GLY A 223 3.34 8.85 25.48
C GLY A 223 3.42 9.73 24.21
N PRO A 224 3.98 9.16 23.12
CA PRO A 224 4.12 9.87 21.86
C PRO A 224 2.76 10.34 21.34
N ARG A 225 2.72 11.58 20.83
CA ARG A 225 1.51 12.17 20.25
C ARG A 225 1.68 12.31 18.75
N VAL A 226 0.82 11.62 17.99
CA VAL A 226 0.76 11.79 16.55
C VAL A 226 -0.12 12.98 16.20
N ARG A 227 0.43 13.92 15.45
CA ARG A 227 -0.32 15.05 14.89
C ARG A 227 -0.73 14.70 13.47
N ARG A 228 -2.01 14.88 13.15
CA ARG A 228 -2.47 14.73 11.77
C ARG A 228 -1.69 15.67 10.87
N ARG A 229 -1.23 15.16 9.73
CA ARG A 229 -0.62 15.98 8.68
C ARG A 229 -1.72 16.71 7.90
N ILE A 230 -1.49 17.97 7.59
CA ILE A 230 -2.40 18.78 6.76
C ILE A 230 -1.55 19.46 5.69
N VAL A 231 -1.91 19.30 4.42
CA VAL A 231 -1.33 20.04 3.30
C VAL A 231 -1.60 21.52 3.53
N LYS A 232 -0.51 22.29 3.62
CA LYS A 232 -0.57 23.69 4.04
C LYS A 232 -1.23 24.60 3.00
N ASP A 233 -1.11 24.24 1.73
CA ASP A 233 -1.64 25.01 0.60
C ASP A 233 -2.12 24.05 -0.51
N LEU A 234 -3.44 24.03 -0.74
CA LEU A 234 -4.06 23.19 -1.75
C LEU A 234 -3.87 23.74 -3.17
N ASP A 235 -3.63 25.04 -3.33
CA ASP A 235 -3.44 25.66 -4.64
C ASP A 235 -2.06 25.31 -5.22
N LEU A 236 -1.09 25.03 -4.35
CA LEU A 236 0.25 24.57 -4.69
C LEU A 236 0.37 23.03 -4.67
N ALA A 237 -0.67 22.32 -4.25
CA ALA A 237 -0.63 20.87 -4.16
C ALA A 237 -0.46 20.27 -5.57
N PRO A 238 0.45 19.28 -5.73
CA PRO A 238 0.71 18.68 -7.03
C PRO A 238 -0.54 17.94 -7.51
N PHE A 239 -1.13 18.40 -8.62
CA PHE A 239 -2.24 17.74 -9.28
C PHE A 239 -1.77 17.02 -10.55
N PRO A 240 -2.13 15.73 -10.75
CA PRO A 240 -1.69 14.98 -11.93
C PRO A 240 -2.37 15.52 -13.20
N SER A 241 -1.57 16.06 -14.13
CA SER A 241 -2.04 16.45 -15.46
C SER A 241 -2.29 15.24 -16.38
N GLU A 242 -1.56 14.15 -16.14
CA GLU A 242 -1.67 12.87 -16.86
C GLU A 242 -2.20 11.80 -15.92
N MET A 243 -3.52 11.76 -15.72
CA MET A 243 -4.18 10.71 -14.95
C MET A 243 -4.19 9.38 -15.73
N ILE A 244 -4.24 8.26 -15.00
CA ILE A 244 -4.43 6.95 -15.63
C ILE A 244 -5.78 6.94 -16.37
N LEU A 245 -5.75 6.61 -17.67
CA LEU A 245 -6.98 6.42 -18.44
C LEU A 245 -7.18 4.93 -18.70
N PRO A 246 -8.16 4.30 -18.03
CA PRO A 246 -8.40 2.88 -18.15
C PRO A 246 -8.99 2.50 -19.52
N PHE A 247 -8.73 1.28 -19.96
CA PHE A 247 -9.39 0.71 -21.16
C PHE A 247 -10.81 0.20 -20.88
N THR A 248 -11.27 0.27 -19.63
CA THR A 248 -12.56 -0.25 -19.18
C THR A 248 -13.50 0.89 -18.78
N GLN A 249 -14.79 0.68 -19.02
CA GLN A 249 -15.83 1.60 -18.57
C GLN A 249 -15.92 1.55 -17.03
N GLN A 250 -15.89 2.72 -16.39
CA GLN A 250 -16.21 2.84 -14.96
C GLN A 250 -17.70 2.53 -14.75
N VAL A 251 -18.01 1.83 -13.66
CA VAL A 251 -19.38 1.39 -13.32
C VAL A 251 -20.24 2.59 -12.92
#